data_AF-A0A1E3BLL1-F1
#
_entry.id   AF-A0A1E3BLL1-F1
#
_cell.length_a   1.000
_cell.length_b   1.000
_cell.length_c   1.000
_cell.angle_alpha   90.00
_cell.angle_beta   90.00
_cell.angle_gamma   90.00
#
_symmetry.space_group_name_H-M   'P 1'
#
loop_
_entity.id
_entity.type
_entity.pdbx_description
1 polymer ?
#
loop_
_entity_poly.entity_id
_entity_poly.type
_entity_poly.pdbx_seq_one_letter_code
_entity_poly.pdbx_strand_id
1 'polypeptide(L)'
;MPEYKLMIRYDNYVVYERYDSRLQRIIETKFGAKGATNIQPCFMNPSLPLLLITSFHAPASVSLGELKSVVLGEGIATDVQPKLLIRYDNYAAYETYDKDIQEILEAKYGELGATDIQPSYVSPSLPLLLISSFKAPEDVPLDELRDVKLGENITTDIQPMDEYRQYRYS
;
A
#
# COMPACT_ATOMS: atom_id res chain seq x y z
N MET A 1 -5.16 -7.48 -10.29
CA MET A 1 -3.69 -7.28 -10.17
C MET A 1 -3.41 -6.54 -8.88
N PRO A 2 -2.68 -7.08 -7.91
CA PRO A 2 -2.49 -6.45 -6.60
C PRO A 2 -2.07 -4.98 -6.70
N GLU A 3 -2.64 -4.14 -5.85
CA GLU A 3 -2.25 -2.73 -5.71
C GLU A 3 -1.22 -2.59 -4.59
N TYR A 4 -0.21 -1.76 -4.87
CA TYR A 4 0.86 -1.44 -3.96
C TYR A 4 0.90 0.06 -3.72
N LYS A 5 1.16 0.43 -2.48
CA LYS A 5 1.58 1.78 -2.10
C LYS A 5 3.09 1.85 -2.22
N LEU A 6 3.58 2.91 -2.86
CA LEU A 6 5.00 3.24 -2.94
C LEU A 6 5.26 4.50 -2.12
N MET A 7 6.05 4.35 -1.07
CA MET A 7 6.60 5.47 -0.31
C MET A 7 7.98 5.81 -0.86
N ILE A 8 8.23 7.09 -1.08
CA ILE A 8 9.45 7.60 -1.71
C ILE A 8 10.01 8.68 -0.80
N ARG A 9 11.20 8.47 -0.27
CA ARG A 9 11.87 9.43 0.60
C ARG A 9 13.16 9.92 -0.03
N TYR A 10 13.26 11.23 -0.22
CA TYR A 10 14.53 11.87 -0.56
C TYR A 10 15.40 12.00 0.68
N ASP A 11 16.70 11.76 0.54
CA ASP A 11 17.64 11.90 1.66
C ASP A 11 17.79 13.36 2.11
N ASN A 12 17.70 14.30 1.17
CA ASN A 12 17.83 15.74 1.43
C ASN A 12 17.26 16.56 0.26
N TYR A 13 17.20 17.89 0.45
CA TYR A 13 16.68 18.83 -0.56
C TYR A 13 17.50 18.90 -1.85
N VAL A 14 18.81 18.61 -1.80
CA VAL A 14 19.64 18.57 -3.02
C VAL A 14 19.20 17.42 -3.93
N VAL A 15 18.86 16.26 -3.35
CA VAL A 15 18.30 15.14 -4.10
C VAL A 15 16.90 15.48 -4.61
N TYR A 16 16.05 16.08 -3.78
CA TYR A 16 14.72 16.54 -4.18
C TYR A 16 14.79 17.43 -5.42
N GLU A 17 15.56 18.52 -5.38
CA GLU A 17 15.68 19.46 -6.50
C GLU A 17 16.21 18.80 -7.78
N ARG A 18 17.09 17.82 -7.64
CA ARG A 18 17.67 17.07 -8.76
C ARG A 18 16.65 16.17 -9.47
N TYR A 19 15.77 15.52 -8.71
CA TYR A 19 14.94 14.41 -9.20
C TYR A 19 13.46 14.76 -9.35
N ASP A 20 12.91 15.64 -8.53
CA ASP A 20 11.45 15.79 -8.36
C ASP A 20 10.70 16.07 -9.66
N SER A 21 11.19 17.01 -10.46
CA SER A 21 10.63 17.35 -11.78
C SER A 21 10.55 16.18 -12.77
N ARG A 22 11.31 15.10 -12.54
CA ARG A 22 11.37 13.91 -13.40
C ARG A 22 10.95 12.64 -12.67
N LEU A 23 10.65 12.70 -11.37
CA LEU A 23 10.44 11.52 -10.54
C LEU A 23 9.30 10.65 -11.07
N GLN A 24 8.17 11.26 -11.41
CA GLN A 24 7.01 10.55 -11.97
C GLN A 24 7.40 9.68 -13.18
N ARG A 25 8.14 10.27 -14.13
CA ARG A 25 8.61 9.55 -15.33
C ARG A 25 9.59 8.44 -14.98
N ILE A 26 10.44 8.64 -13.97
CA ILE A 26 11.39 7.61 -13.50
C ILE A 26 10.62 6.43 -12.91
N ILE A 27 9.60 6.67 -12.10
CA ILE A 27 8.74 5.63 -11.52
C ILE A 27 8.03 4.87 -12.65
N GLU A 28 7.37 5.59 -13.56
CA GLU A 28 6.69 5.00 -14.72
C GLU A 28 7.61 4.12 -15.56
N THR A 29 8.83 4.56 -15.78
CA THR A 29 9.83 3.80 -16.55
C THR A 29 10.27 2.55 -15.79
N LYS A 30 10.66 2.70 -14.52
CA LYS A 30 11.31 1.62 -13.76
C LYS A 30 10.33 0.57 -13.26
N PHE A 31 9.19 1.00 -12.72
CA PHE A 31 8.12 0.09 -12.32
C PHE A 31 7.35 -0.44 -13.54
N GLY A 32 7.17 0.37 -14.60
CA GLY A 32 6.59 -0.10 -15.86
C GLY A 32 7.42 -1.21 -16.53
N ALA A 33 8.75 -1.16 -16.43
CA ALA A 33 9.62 -2.25 -16.87
C ALA A 33 9.44 -3.56 -16.08
N LYS A 34 8.87 -3.48 -14.87
CA LYS A 34 8.42 -4.64 -14.08
C LYS A 34 6.96 -5.01 -14.37
N GLY A 35 6.33 -4.41 -15.38
CA GLY A 35 4.93 -4.65 -15.73
C GLY A 35 3.92 -3.88 -14.88
N ALA A 36 4.36 -2.90 -14.06
CA ALA A 36 3.42 -2.10 -13.30
C ALA A 36 2.53 -1.23 -14.20
N THR A 37 1.25 -1.12 -13.83
CA THR A 37 0.23 -0.36 -14.54
C THR A 37 -0.55 0.53 -13.57
N ASN A 38 -1.36 1.46 -14.09
CA ASN A 38 -2.15 2.42 -13.30
C ASN A 38 -1.33 3.16 -12.22
N ILE A 39 -0.08 3.49 -12.54
CA ILE A 39 0.80 4.27 -11.65
C ILE A 39 0.17 5.65 -11.46
N GLN A 40 -0.22 5.96 -10.22
CA GLN A 40 -0.85 7.22 -9.90
C GLN A 40 0.18 8.35 -9.88
N PRO A 41 -0.26 9.61 -10.00
CA PRO A 41 0.61 10.76 -9.74
C PRO A 41 1.18 10.70 -8.32
N CYS A 42 2.40 11.16 -8.14
CA CYS A 42 2.96 11.31 -6.80
C CYS A 42 2.27 12.44 -6.05
N PHE A 43 1.97 12.20 -4.78
CA PHE A 43 1.45 13.20 -3.85
C PHE A 43 2.47 13.43 -2.74
N MET A 44 2.81 14.69 -2.51
CA MET A 44 3.68 15.10 -1.41
C MET A 44 2.85 15.31 -0.15
N ASN A 45 3.34 14.82 0.99
CA ASN A 45 2.76 15.19 2.28
C ASN A 45 3.31 16.57 2.69
N PRO A 46 2.47 17.61 2.84
CA PRO A 46 2.94 18.95 3.20
C PRO A 46 3.69 19.01 4.54
N SER A 47 3.37 18.09 5.46
CA SER A 47 4.04 17.97 6.76
C SER A 47 5.37 17.21 6.69
N LEU A 48 5.63 16.48 5.60
CA LEU A 48 6.84 15.70 5.35
C LEU A 48 7.33 15.96 3.91
N PRO A 49 7.94 17.12 3.63
CA PRO A 49 8.21 17.59 2.26
C PRO A 49 9.20 16.73 1.46
N LEU A 50 9.96 15.86 2.11
CA LEU A 50 10.85 14.91 1.45
C LEU A 50 10.22 13.52 1.25
N LEU A 51 8.94 13.36 1.61
CA LEU A 51 8.18 12.11 1.50
C LEU A 51 7.06 12.28 0.47
N LEU A 52 7.15 11.47 -0.58
CA LEU A 52 6.13 11.34 -1.61
C LEU A 52 5.49 9.96 -1.52
N ILE A 53 4.22 9.90 -1.91
CA ILE A 53 3.43 8.68 -1.92
C ILE A 53 2.76 8.56 -3.28
N THR A 54 2.79 7.36 -3.86
CA THR A 54 1.99 6.97 -5.02
C THR A 54 1.47 5.55 -4.83
N SER A 55 0.64 5.08 -5.76
CA SER A 55 0.23 3.68 -5.86
C SER A 55 0.28 3.18 -7.30
N PHE A 56 0.37 1.86 -7.46
CA PHE A 56 0.35 1.21 -8.78
C PHE A 56 -0.15 -0.22 -8.65
N HIS A 57 -0.52 -0.84 -9.77
CA HIS A 57 -0.78 -2.28 -9.84
C HIS A 57 0.41 -3.01 -10.42
N ALA A 58 0.67 -4.23 -9.97
CA ALA A 58 1.63 -5.11 -10.62
C ALA A 58 1.02 -6.51 -10.90
N PRO A 59 1.52 -7.24 -11.91
CA PRO A 59 1.10 -8.60 -12.16
C PRO A 59 1.39 -9.50 -10.95
N ALA A 60 0.53 -10.48 -10.68
CA ALA A 60 0.78 -11.45 -9.61
C ALA A 60 2.02 -12.32 -9.85
N SER A 61 2.50 -12.39 -11.10
CA SER A 61 3.75 -13.07 -11.45
C SER A 61 5.02 -12.30 -11.04
N VAL A 62 4.89 -11.02 -10.66
CA VAL A 62 6.01 -10.19 -10.22
C VAL A 62 6.03 -10.21 -8.70
N SER A 63 7.14 -10.68 -8.13
CA SER A 63 7.25 -10.81 -6.69
C SER A 63 7.38 -9.44 -6.00
N LEU A 64 6.97 -9.37 -4.73
CA LEU A 64 7.17 -8.15 -3.94
C LEU A 64 8.66 -7.80 -3.79
N GLY A 65 9.53 -8.82 -3.67
CA GLY A 65 10.98 -8.61 -3.65
C GLY A 65 11.51 -7.93 -4.91
N GLU A 66 11.02 -8.33 -6.10
CA GLU A 66 11.37 -7.66 -7.35
C GLU A 66 10.91 -6.20 -7.39
N LEU A 67 9.72 -5.89 -6.88
CA LEU A 67 9.22 -4.52 -6.79
C LEU A 67 10.06 -3.69 -5.80
N LYS A 68 10.41 -4.25 -4.63
CA LYS A 68 11.27 -3.61 -3.62
C LYS A 68 12.69 -3.36 -4.13
N SER A 69 13.19 -4.19 -5.06
CA SER A 69 14.53 -4.03 -5.65
C SER A 69 14.65 -2.84 -6.62
N VAL A 70 13.54 -2.17 -6.96
CA VAL A 70 13.55 -1.04 -7.90
C VAL A 70 14.21 0.19 -7.26
N VAL A 71 15.41 0.50 -7.72
CA VAL A 71 16.15 1.72 -7.32
C VAL A 71 15.70 2.89 -8.20
N LEU A 72 15.16 3.96 -7.62
CA LEU A 72 14.72 5.14 -8.39
C LEU A 72 15.87 6.10 -8.74
N GLY A 73 16.82 6.27 -7.84
CA GLY A 73 18.00 7.12 -8.03
C GLY A 73 18.88 7.10 -6.79
N GLU A 74 20.07 7.69 -6.90
CA GLU A 74 20.95 7.85 -5.74
C GLU A 74 20.33 8.84 -4.75
N GLY A 75 20.32 8.49 -3.47
CA GLY A 75 19.72 9.29 -2.41
C GLY A 75 18.18 9.27 -2.35
N ILE A 76 17.54 8.32 -3.05
CA ILE A 76 16.10 8.08 -3.00
C ILE A 76 15.85 6.71 -2.37
N ALA A 77 15.27 6.69 -1.18
CA ALA A 77 14.78 5.48 -0.55
C ALA A 77 13.34 5.18 -0.99
N THR A 78 13.04 3.91 -1.23
CA THR A 78 11.71 3.44 -1.58
C THR A 78 11.24 2.37 -0.61
N ASP A 79 9.94 2.36 -0.34
CA ASP A 79 9.27 1.27 0.35
C ASP A 79 7.99 0.89 -0.39
N VAL A 80 7.88 -0.38 -0.75
CA VAL A 80 6.73 -0.94 -1.48
C VAL A 80 5.91 -1.76 -0.50
N GLN A 81 4.69 -1.29 -0.25
CA GLN A 81 3.78 -1.86 0.72
C GLN A 81 2.55 -2.42 -0.01
N PRO A 82 2.16 -3.69 0.21
CA PRO A 82 0.86 -4.17 -0.24
C PRO A 82 -0.26 -3.34 0.40
N LYS A 83 -1.30 -3.06 -0.39
CA LYS A 83 -2.55 -2.52 0.12
C LYS A 83 -3.41 -3.67 0.64
N LEU A 84 -3.96 -3.50 1.83
CA LEU A 84 -4.84 -4.46 2.48
C LEU A 84 -6.26 -3.91 2.49
N LEU A 85 -7.19 -4.70 1.93
CA LEU A 85 -8.61 -4.46 1.99
C LEU A 85 -9.23 -5.39 3.03
N ILE A 86 -10.05 -4.83 3.91
CA ILE A 86 -10.74 -5.58 4.97
C ILE A 86 -12.22 -5.31 4.80
N ARG A 87 -12.97 -6.34 4.42
CA ARG A 87 -14.40 -6.26 4.19
C ARG A 87 -15.14 -7.02 5.26
N TYR A 88 -16.06 -6.34 5.94
CA TYR A 88 -17.06 -7.00 6.76
C TYR A 88 -18.18 -7.50 5.86
N ASP A 89 -18.50 -8.80 5.95
CA ASP A 89 -19.56 -9.39 5.12
C ASP A 89 -20.95 -8.94 5.59
N ASN A 90 -21.07 -8.50 6.86
CA ASN A 90 -22.30 -7.98 7.45
C ASN A 90 -22.02 -7.01 8.60
N TYR A 91 -23.06 -6.27 9.02
CA TYR A 91 -22.96 -5.30 10.13
C TYR A 91 -22.68 -5.95 11.49
N ALA A 92 -23.10 -7.20 11.72
CA ALA A 92 -22.80 -7.88 12.98
C ALA A 92 -21.28 -8.10 13.15
N ALA A 93 -20.58 -8.44 12.06
CA ALA A 93 -19.13 -8.54 12.04
C ALA A 93 -18.48 -7.18 12.30
N TYR A 94 -18.96 -6.12 11.64
CA TYR A 94 -18.50 -4.75 11.89
C TYR A 94 -18.63 -4.37 13.37
N GLU A 95 -19.83 -4.50 13.96
CA GLU A 95 -20.05 -4.17 15.37
C GLU A 95 -19.21 -5.00 16.34
N THR A 96 -18.89 -6.24 15.96
CA THR A 96 -18.09 -7.15 16.79
C THR A 96 -16.61 -6.79 16.76
N TYR A 97 -16.05 -6.54 15.57
CA TYR A 97 -14.60 -6.50 15.36
C TYR A 97 -14.05 -5.09 15.13
N ASP A 98 -14.83 -4.14 14.62
CA ASP A 98 -14.29 -2.86 14.11
C ASP A 98 -13.56 -2.03 15.17
N LYS A 99 -14.06 -2.04 16.41
CA LYS A 99 -13.42 -1.34 17.53
C LYS A 99 -11.99 -1.83 17.82
N ASP A 100 -11.71 -3.11 17.54
CA ASP A 100 -10.44 -3.77 17.85
C ASP A 100 -9.68 -4.15 16.57
N ILE A 101 -10.19 -3.77 15.38
CA ILE A 101 -9.67 -4.26 14.09
C ILE A 101 -8.20 -3.92 13.89
N GLN A 102 -7.77 -2.74 14.35
CA GLN A 102 -6.37 -2.33 14.27
C GLN A 102 -5.46 -3.25 15.10
N GLU A 103 -5.85 -3.58 16.34
CA GLU A 103 -5.10 -4.49 17.20
C GLU A 103 -5.10 -5.91 16.63
N ILE A 104 -6.22 -6.35 16.06
CA ILE A 104 -6.32 -7.66 15.38
C ILE A 104 -5.37 -7.73 14.19
N LEU A 105 -5.28 -6.67 13.37
CA LEU A 105 -4.34 -6.60 12.26
C LEU A 105 -2.89 -6.70 12.76
N GLU A 106 -2.53 -5.90 13.76
CA GLU A 106 -1.20 -5.89 14.38
C GLU A 106 -0.82 -7.25 14.95
N ALA A 107 -1.73 -7.93 15.63
CA ALA A 107 -1.48 -9.27 16.12
C ALA A 107 -1.33 -10.28 14.98
N LYS A 108 -2.30 -10.38 14.07
CA LYS A 108 -2.37 -11.44 13.06
C LYS A 108 -1.32 -11.32 11.97
N TYR A 109 -1.11 -10.12 11.45
CA TYR A 109 -0.06 -9.89 10.46
C TYR A 109 1.32 -9.80 11.12
N GLY A 110 1.40 -9.34 12.37
CA GLY A 110 2.64 -9.34 13.16
C GLY A 110 3.15 -10.75 13.49
N GLU A 111 2.26 -11.73 13.70
CA GLU A 111 2.62 -13.16 13.84
C GLU A 111 3.36 -13.69 12.60
N LEU A 112 3.05 -13.15 11.42
CA LEU A 112 3.74 -13.45 10.15
C LEU A 112 4.94 -12.54 9.90
N GLY A 113 5.29 -11.65 10.83
CA GLY A 113 6.43 -10.74 10.74
C GLY A 113 6.18 -9.44 9.98
N ALA A 114 4.93 -9.12 9.64
CA ALA A 114 4.62 -7.83 9.03
C ALA A 114 4.84 -6.69 10.04
N THR A 115 5.36 -5.57 9.56
CA THR A 115 5.60 -4.37 10.38
C THR A 115 4.93 -3.14 9.79
N ASP A 116 4.98 -2.02 10.50
CA ASP A 116 4.49 -0.71 10.02
C ASP A 116 3.05 -0.76 9.48
N ILE A 117 2.18 -1.53 10.15
CA ILE A 117 0.77 -1.62 9.79
C ILE A 117 0.13 -0.25 9.99
N GLN A 118 -0.35 0.32 8.89
CA GLN A 118 -0.92 1.66 8.90
C GLN A 118 -2.32 1.63 9.51
N PRO A 119 -2.74 2.71 10.20
CA PRO A 119 -4.11 2.84 10.67
C PRO A 119 -5.12 2.61 9.55
N SER A 120 -6.07 1.72 9.79
CA SER A 120 -7.16 1.49 8.84
C SER A 120 -8.09 2.69 8.75
N TYR A 121 -8.59 2.99 7.54
CA TYR A 121 -9.65 3.99 7.35
C TYR A 121 -10.81 3.40 6.56
N VAL A 122 -12.02 3.86 6.86
CA VAL A 122 -13.24 3.43 6.16
C VAL A 122 -13.25 3.99 4.74
N SER A 123 -13.57 3.14 3.79
CA SER A 123 -13.78 3.55 2.40
C SER A 123 -14.91 4.57 2.33
N PRO A 124 -14.70 5.75 1.72
CA PRO A 124 -15.73 6.79 1.60
C PRO A 124 -16.99 6.32 0.85
N SER A 125 -16.86 5.31 -0.01
CA SER A 125 -17.94 4.79 -0.85
C SER A 125 -18.54 3.47 -0.34
N LEU A 126 -17.86 2.78 0.56
CA LEU A 126 -18.23 1.43 1.00
C LEU A 126 -18.11 1.33 2.53
N PRO A 127 -19.22 1.50 3.28
CA PRO A 127 -19.20 1.58 4.75
C PRO A 127 -18.61 0.36 5.47
N LEU A 128 -18.68 -0.82 4.86
CA LEU A 128 -18.16 -2.07 5.42
C LEU A 128 -16.78 -2.46 4.87
N LEU A 129 -16.09 -1.52 4.23
CA LEU A 129 -14.75 -1.71 3.69
C LEU A 129 -13.77 -0.78 4.38
N LEU A 130 -12.77 -1.37 5.02
CA LEU A 130 -11.60 -0.67 5.53
C LEU A 130 -10.42 -0.88 4.57
N ILE A 131 -9.54 0.11 4.55
CA ILE A 131 -8.31 0.09 3.77
C ILE A 131 -7.14 0.35 4.72
N SER A 132 -6.11 -0.49 4.60
CA SER A 132 -4.82 -0.34 5.29
C SER A 132 -3.66 -0.69 4.34
N SER A 133 -2.44 -0.62 4.83
CA SER A 133 -1.22 -1.08 4.16
C SER A 133 -0.20 -1.45 5.24
N PHE A 134 0.75 -2.31 4.92
CA PHE A 134 1.78 -2.73 5.87
C PHE A 134 3.09 -3.04 5.15
N LYS A 135 4.19 -3.11 5.89
CA LYS A 135 5.45 -3.61 5.38
C LYS A 135 5.48 -5.13 5.50
N ALA A 136 5.35 -5.81 4.37
CA ALA A 136 5.39 -7.26 4.34
C ALA A 136 6.82 -7.78 4.62
N PRO A 137 6.95 -8.94 5.31
CA PRO A 137 8.23 -9.60 5.51
C PRO A 137 8.86 -10.03 4.18
N GLU A 138 10.18 -10.18 4.13
CA GLU A 138 10.87 -10.61 2.91
C GLU A 138 10.70 -12.11 2.62
N ASP A 139 10.59 -12.92 3.68
CA ASP A 139 10.58 -14.38 3.59
C ASP A 139 9.17 -14.99 3.53
N VAL A 140 8.12 -14.18 3.64
CA VAL A 140 6.73 -14.66 3.66
C VAL A 140 6.05 -14.37 2.31
N PRO A 141 5.55 -15.40 1.61
CA PRO A 141 4.77 -15.22 0.39
C PRO A 141 3.53 -14.36 0.60
N LEU A 142 3.17 -13.55 -0.40
CA LEU A 142 1.95 -12.75 -0.37
C LEU A 142 0.68 -13.59 -0.21
N ASP A 143 0.68 -14.84 -0.68
CA ASP A 143 -0.48 -15.73 -0.54
C ASP A 143 -0.72 -16.15 0.92
N GLU A 144 0.34 -16.35 1.71
CA GLU A 144 0.19 -16.61 3.16
C GLU A 144 -0.39 -15.38 3.88
N LEU A 145 -0.02 -14.17 3.47
CA LEU A 145 -0.57 -12.92 3.98
C LEU A 145 -2.05 -12.71 3.56
N ARG A 146 -2.50 -13.33 2.47
CA ARG A 146 -3.91 -13.30 2.04
C ARG A 146 -4.79 -14.22 2.85
N ASP A 147 -4.24 -15.36 3.27
CA ASP A 147 -4.98 -16.39 4.02
C ASP A 147 -5.24 -16.03 5.49
N VAL A 148 -4.72 -14.88 5.96
CA VAL A 148 -4.93 -14.37 7.31
C VAL A 148 -6.41 -14.17 7.61
N LYS A 149 -6.89 -14.87 8.64
CA LYS A 149 -8.26 -14.71 9.16
C LYS A 149 -8.29 -13.72 10.33
N LEU A 150 -9.02 -12.63 10.12
CA LEU A 150 -9.20 -11.58 11.15
C LEU A 150 -10.40 -11.84 12.06
N GLY A 151 -11.37 -12.63 11.60
CA GLY A 151 -12.57 -12.97 12.35
C GLY A 151 -13.58 -13.68 11.46
N GLU A 152 -14.67 -14.15 12.07
CA GLU A 152 -15.80 -14.69 11.31
C GLU A 152 -16.49 -13.59 10.51
N ASN A 153 -16.87 -13.89 9.26
CA ASN A 153 -17.52 -12.95 8.34
C ASN A 153 -16.68 -11.69 8.02
N ILE A 154 -15.35 -11.83 8.07
CA ILE A 154 -14.40 -10.85 7.56
C ILE A 154 -13.65 -11.47 6.39
N THR A 155 -13.65 -10.76 5.27
CA THR A 155 -12.86 -11.09 4.09
C THR A 155 -11.71 -10.11 3.96
N THR A 156 -10.49 -10.62 3.90
CA THR A 156 -9.28 -9.86 3.58
C THR A 156 -8.94 -10.02 2.12
N ASP A 157 -8.44 -8.95 1.49
CA ASP A 157 -7.90 -9.04 0.16
C ASP A 157 -6.66 -8.15 -0.01
N ILE A 158 -5.67 -8.68 -0.73
CA ILE A 158 -4.48 -7.96 -1.19
C ILE A 158 -4.63 -7.85 -2.71
N GLN A 159 -5.62 -7.05 -3.10
CA GLN A 159 -6.08 -6.84 -4.48
C GLN A 159 -6.30 -5.35 -4.74
N PRO A 160 -6.35 -4.96 -6.03
CA PRO A 160 -6.65 -3.59 -6.38
C PRO A 160 -8.11 -3.30 -6.06
N MET A 161 -8.36 -2.11 -5.50
CA MET A 161 -9.70 -1.54 -5.61
C MET A 161 -9.83 -1.06 -7.06
N ASP A 162 -10.45 -1.87 -7.93
CA ASP A 162 -11.04 -1.28 -9.12
C ASP A 162 -12.14 -0.33 -8.62
N GLU A 163 -11.95 0.95 -8.92
CA GLU A 163 -12.79 2.11 -8.55
C GLU A 163 -12.51 2.73 -7.17
N TYR A 164 -11.83 3.89 -7.15
CA TYR A 164 -12.50 5.19 -7.00
C TYR A 164 -11.54 6.31 -7.41
N ARG A 165 -11.77 6.83 -8.62
CA ARG A 165 -11.28 8.13 -9.08
C ARG A 165 -11.93 9.24 -8.26
N GLN A 166 -11.14 10.31 -8.09
CA GLN A 166 -11.57 11.71 -7.90
C GLN A 166 -12.38 11.97 -6.63
N TYR A 167 -11.75 12.57 -5.62
CA TYR A 167 -12.25 13.75 -4.88
C TYR A 167 -11.36 13.94 -3.65
N ARG A 168 -10.29 14.72 -3.78
CA ARG A 168 -9.85 15.67 -2.74
C ARG A 168 -9.06 16.78 -3.44
N TYR A 169 -9.79 17.80 -3.86
CA TYR A 169 -9.55 19.22 -3.60
C TYR A 169 -10.75 19.95 -4.24
N SER A 170 -11.80 20.14 -3.43
CA SER A 170 -12.76 21.22 -3.57
C SER A 170 -12.44 22.22 -2.47
#